data_AF-A0A4Y1Z6I2-F1
#
_entry.id   AF-A0A4Y1Z6I2-F1
#
_cell.length_a   1.000
_cell.length_b   1.000
_cell.length_c   1.000
_cell.angle_alpha   90.00
_cell.angle_beta   90.00
_cell.angle_gamma   90.00
#
_symmetry.space_group_name_H-M   'P 1'
#
loop_
_entity.id
_entity.type
_entity.pdbx_description
1 polymer ?
#
loop_
_entity_poly.entity_id
_entity_poly.type
_entity_poly.pdbx_seq_one_letter_code
_entity_poly.pdbx_strand_id
1 'polypeptide(L)'
;MAEVLSQSEIDALLSALSTGEMNADELKSEEKKSKVRVYDFKRALRFSKDQIRSLTRIHENYARLLTSYFSAQLRTYVQISVASVDQLPYEEFIRSIPSATVLNVIEAPPLEGHLIVEVNPNIAYAMLDRLLGGAGESMNKIEHLTEIETDLMKGLFEGGLPPLKEAWSSVDQAIDPHLMELETNPQFLQLVSPNETVIVISLSAVIGKSSGMINLCLPHVVLEPIIPKLSMHYWMNEKKSETTAEEFHALKRM
;
A
#
# COMPACT_ATOMS: atom_id res chain seq x y z
N MET A 1 -15.82 9.14 -6.49
CA MET A 1 -16.69 10.30 -6.21
C MET A 1 -17.39 10.67 -7.50
N ALA A 2 -18.70 10.87 -7.50
CA ALA A 2 -19.38 11.40 -8.68
C ALA A 2 -18.78 12.77 -8.99
N GLU A 3 -18.20 12.93 -10.18
CA GLU A 3 -17.68 14.22 -10.65
C GLU A 3 -18.83 15.22 -10.62
N VAL A 4 -18.76 16.16 -9.68
CA VAL A 4 -19.70 17.27 -9.62
C VAL A 4 -19.29 18.19 -10.76
N LEU A 5 -20.04 18.11 -11.86
CA LEU A 5 -19.88 18.97 -13.02
C LEU A 5 -19.94 20.43 -12.56
N SER A 6 -19.01 21.23 -13.07
CA SER A 6 -19.00 22.66 -12.81
C SER A 6 -20.26 23.31 -13.38
N GLN A 7 -20.74 24.37 -12.74
CA GLN A 7 -21.97 25.07 -13.16
C GLN A 7 -21.90 25.52 -14.64
N SER A 8 -20.71 25.84 -15.14
CA SER A 8 -20.46 26.16 -16.55
C SER A 8 -20.66 24.99 -17.52
N GLU A 9 -20.38 23.76 -17.10
CA GLU A 9 -20.61 22.56 -17.92
C GLU A 9 -22.09 22.19 -17.98
N ILE A 10 -22.82 22.43 -16.89
CA ILE A 10 -24.28 22.24 -16.83
C ILE A 10 -24.97 23.24 -17.77
N ASP A 11 -24.55 24.51 -17.75
CA ASP A 11 -25.11 25.55 -18.62
C ASP A 11 -24.79 25.30 -20.10
N ALA A 12 -23.59 24.79 -20.41
CA ALA A 12 -23.22 24.41 -21.77
C ALA A 12 -24.05 23.24 -22.30
N LEU A 13 -24.31 22.22 -21.46
CA LEU A 13 -25.15 21.07 -21.83
C LEU A 13 -26.62 21.46 -21.99
N LEU A 14 -27.16 22.32 -21.13
CA LEU A 14 -28.53 22.84 -21.23
C LEU A 14 -28.73 23.71 -22.48
N SER A 15 -27.74 24.55 -22.81
CA SER A 15 -27.77 25.35 -24.03
C SER A 15 -27.72 24.48 -25.28
N ALA A 16 -26.88 23.44 -25.30
CA ALA A 16 -26.74 22.53 -26.44
C ALA A 16 -27.99 21.65 -26.67
N LEU A 17 -28.71 21.28 -25.61
CA LEU A 17 -30.00 20.58 -25.69
C LEU A 17 -31.13 21.48 -26.21
N SER A 18 -31.10 22.78 -25.89
CA SER A 18 -32.17 23.72 -26.27
C SER A 18 -32.09 24.20 -27.72
N THR A 19 -30.92 24.14 -28.37
CA THR A 19 -30.75 24.60 -29.76
C THR A 19 -31.01 23.52 -30.80
N GLY A 20 -31.11 22.24 -30.40
CA GLY A 20 -31.40 21.13 -31.31
C GLY A 20 -30.29 20.83 -32.34
N GLU A 21 -29.10 21.40 -32.16
CA GLU A 21 -27.95 21.26 -33.07
C GLU A 21 -26.98 20.15 -32.63
N MET A 22 -27.48 18.95 -32.30
CA MET A 22 -26.60 17.81 -31.96
C MET A 22 -26.80 16.65 -32.92
N ASN A 23 -25.88 16.51 -33.88
CA ASN A 23 -25.75 15.31 -34.70
C ASN A 23 -25.06 14.21 -33.88
N ALA A 24 -25.71 13.05 -33.72
CA ALA A 24 -25.21 11.90 -32.95
C ALA A 24 -23.87 11.32 -33.46
N ASP A 25 -23.43 11.71 -34.66
CA ASP A 25 -22.14 11.31 -35.23
C ASP A 25 -20.94 12.15 -34.72
N GLU A 26 -21.16 13.37 -34.19
CA GLU A 26 -20.07 14.19 -33.63
C GLU A 26 -19.61 13.67 -32.26
N LEU A 27 -20.53 13.13 -31.45
CA LEU A 27 -20.25 12.53 -30.14
C LEU A 27 -19.31 11.32 -30.22
N LYS A 28 -19.38 10.53 -31.30
CA LYS A 28 -18.50 9.37 -31.51
C LYS A 28 -17.07 9.75 -31.91
N SER A 29 -16.86 10.98 -32.39
CA SER A 29 -15.55 11.47 -32.80
C SER A 29 -14.71 12.00 -31.63
N GLU A 30 -15.36 12.47 -30.56
CA GLU A 30 -14.67 12.97 -29.36
C GLU A 30 -14.18 11.85 -28.42
N GLU A 31 -14.84 10.69 -28.40
CA GLU A 31 -14.36 9.52 -27.63
C GLU A 31 -13.02 8.95 -28.13
N LYS A 32 -12.60 9.31 -29.35
CA LYS A 32 -11.30 8.89 -29.94
C LYS A 32 -10.16 9.88 -29.70
N LYS A 33 -10.39 11.04 -29.08
CA LYS A 33 -9.29 11.87 -28.60
C LYS A 33 -8.72 11.17 -27.37
N SER A 34 -7.53 10.59 -27.52
CA SER A 34 -6.78 10.00 -26.41
C SER A 34 -6.89 10.93 -25.20
N LYS A 35 -7.43 10.45 -24.07
CA LYS A 35 -7.48 11.21 -22.83
C LYS A 35 -6.04 11.62 -22.47
N VAL A 36 -5.62 12.81 -22.90
CA VAL A 36 -4.32 13.38 -22.60
C VAL A 36 -4.36 13.70 -21.12
N ARG A 37 -3.83 12.80 -20.29
CA ARG A 37 -3.63 13.08 -18.87
C ARG A 37 -2.55 14.14 -18.78
N VAL A 38 -2.90 15.28 -18.19
CA VAL A 38 -1.94 16.33 -17.84
C VAL A 38 -0.90 15.71 -16.91
N TYR A 39 0.31 15.50 -17.43
CA TYR A 39 1.41 14.91 -16.71
C TYR A 39 2.13 16.03 -15.95
N ASP A 40 2.03 16.01 -14.63
CA ASP A 40 2.68 17.02 -13.79
C ASP A 40 4.17 16.68 -13.62
N PHE A 41 5.01 17.30 -14.45
CA PHE A 41 6.47 17.15 -14.41
C PHE A 41 7.11 17.63 -13.09
N LYS A 42 6.36 18.33 -12.22
CA LYS A 42 6.85 18.69 -10.88
C LYS A 42 6.77 17.51 -9.90
N ARG A 43 5.94 16.51 -10.17
CA ARG A 43 5.96 15.22 -9.47
C ARG A 43 6.94 14.31 -10.17
N ALA A 44 8.22 14.42 -9.82
CA ALA A 44 9.23 13.51 -10.35
C ALA A 44 8.85 12.06 -9.96
N LEU A 45 8.51 11.23 -10.95
CA LEU A 45 8.32 9.80 -10.75
C LEU A 45 9.67 9.18 -10.34
N ARG A 46 9.88 9.06 -9.03
CA ARG A 46 11.05 8.39 -8.46
C ARG A 46 11.09 6.88 -8.73
N PHE A 47 9.93 6.25 -8.97
CA PHE A 47 9.85 4.81 -9.25
C PHE A 47 9.47 4.54 -10.70
N SER A 48 10.12 3.54 -11.29
CA SER A 48 9.76 3.03 -12.60
C SER A 48 8.52 2.14 -12.54
N LYS A 49 7.82 1.99 -13.68
CA LYS A 49 6.65 1.10 -13.78
C LYS A 49 7.00 -0.37 -13.47
N ASP A 50 8.24 -0.79 -13.69
CA ASP A 50 8.70 -2.14 -13.39
C ASP A 50 8.89 -2.36 -11.90
N GLN A 51 9.41 -1.36 -11.20
CA GLN A 51 9.54 -1.38 -9.74
C GLN A 51 8.17 -1.40 -9.08
N ILE A 52 7.24 -0.57 -9.54
CA ILE A 52 5.85 -0.57 -9.04
C ILE A 52 5.20 -1.95 -9.24
N ARG A 53 5.33 -2.55 -10.43
CA ARG A 53 4.82 -3.91 -10.68
C ARG A 53 5.42 -4.96 -9.76
N SER A 54 6.71 -4.86 -9.47
CA SER A 54 7.40 -5.79 -8.58
C SER A 54 6.92 -5.63 -7.14
N LEU A 55 6.73 -4.38 -6.68
CA LEU A 55 6.13 -4.09 -5.38
C LEU A 55 4.69 -4.60 -5.29
N THR A 56 3.88 -4.46 -6.34
CA THR A 56 2.52 -5.04 -6.40
C THR A 56 2.57 -6.55 -6.15
N ARG A 57 3.45 -7.28 -6.84
CA ARG A 57 3.58 -8.74 -6.68
C ARG A 57 4.03 -9.15 -5.28
N ILE A 58 5.00 -8.43 -4.71
CA ILE A 58 5.47 -8.65 -3.34
C ILE A 58 4.29 -8.49 -2.36
N HIS A 59 3.49 -7.44 -2.54
CA HIS A 59 2.39 -7.14 -1.62
C HIS A 59 1.14 -7.99 -1.87
N GLU A 60 0.95 -8.53 -3.08
CA GLU A 60 -0.04 -9.59 -3.34
C GLU A 60 0.31 -10.87 -2.58
N ASN A 61 1.61 -11.23 -2.55
CA ASN A 61 2.08 -12.35 -1.74
C ASN A 61 1.93 -12.06 -0.24
N TYR A 62 2.34 -10.88 0.20
CA TYR A 62 2.15 -10.43 1.58
C TYR A 62 0.68 -10.49 2.01
N ALA A 63 -0.25 -9.96 1.21
CA ALA A 63 -1.67 -9.99 1.51
C ALA A 63 -2.21 -11.43 1.69
N ARG A 64 -1.69 -12.39 0.91
CA ARG A 64 -2.02 -13.81 1.07
C ARG A 64 -1.50 -14.38 2.39
N LEU A 65 -0.23 -14.15 2.71
CA LEU A 65 0.39 -14.62 3.95
C LEU A 65 -0.29 -13.99 5.18
N LEU A 66 -0.57 -12.68 5.10
CA LEU A 66 -1.25 -11.91 6.13
C LEU A 66 -2.68 -12.39 6.34
N THR A 67 -3.40 -12.76 5.26
CA THR A 67 -4.73 -13.39 5.34
C THR A 67 -4.66 -14.70 6.12
N SER A 68 -3.70 -15.58 5.81
CA SER A 68 -3.52 -16.85 6.51
C SER A 68 -3.19 -16.63 7.99
N TYR A 69 -2.30 -15.69 8.29
CA TYR A 69 -1.92 -15.33 9.66
C TYR A 69 -3.12 -14.84 10.48
N PHE A 70 -3.83 -13.81 10.02
CA PHE A 70 -4.95 -13.26 10.77
C PHE A 70 -6.15 -14.20 10.84
N SER A 71 -6.40 -15.02 9.82
CA SER A 71 -7.43 -16.06 9.87
C SER A 71 -7.16 -17.06 10.99
N ALA A 72 -5.90 -17.50 11.15
CA ALA A 72 -5.49 -18.39 12.23
C ALA A 72 -5.57 -17.72 13.61
N GLN A 73 -5.06 -16.48 13.72
CA GLN A 73 -4.98 -15.75 14.98
C GLN A 73 -6.36 -15.34 15.51
N LEU A 74 -7.23 -14.82 14.64
CA LEU A 74 -8.55 -14.30 15.01
C LEU A 74 -9.65 -15.38 15.00
N ARG A 75 -9.35 -16.58 14.50
CA ARG A 75 -10.27 -17.72 14.35
C ARG A 75 -11.57 -17.32 13.64
N THR A 76 -11.46 -16.51 12.60
CA THR A 76 -12.60 -15.98 11.85
C THR A 76 -12.27 -15.86 10.37
N TYR A 77 -13.30 -15.64 9.55
CA TYR A 77 -13.08 -15.40 8.13
C TYR A 77 -12.35 -14.08 7.93
N VAL A 78 -11.19 -14.15 7.30
CA VAL A 78 -10.37 -12.99 6.93
C VAL A 78 -10.11 -13.06 5.44
N GLN A 79 -10.20 -11.92 4.76
CA GLN A 79 -9.82 -11.76 3.38
C GLN A 79 -9.07 -10.43 3.22
N ILE A 80 -7.83 -10.50 2.76
CA ILE A 80 -7.01 -9.31 2.49
C ILE A 80 -6.52 -9.37 1.04
N SER A 81 -6.64 -8.26 0.33
CA SER A 81 -6.21 -8.14 -1.07
C SER A 81 -5.64 -6.76 -1.37
N VAL A 82 -4.66 -6.68 -2.26
CA VAL A 82 -4.14 -5.40 -2.74
C VAL A 82 -5.23 -4.69 -3.55
N ALA A 83 -5.59 -3.48 -3.13
CA ALA A 83 -6.54 -2.62 -3.82
C ALA A 83 -5.83 -1.67 -4.79
N SER A 84 -4.74 -1.04 -4.34
CA SER A 84 -3.92 -0.15 -5.19
C SER A 84 -2.47 -0.07 -4.72
N VAL A 85 -1.61 0.35 -5.64
CA VAL A 85 -0.21 0.73 -5.37
C VAL A 85 0.02 2.07 -6.06
N ASP A 86 0.07 3.13 -5.27
CA ASP A 86 0.11 4.51 -5.75
C ASP A 86 1.39 5.19 -5.28
N GLN A 87 1.88 6.13 -6.08
CA GLN A 87 3.02 6.96 -5.74
C GLN A 87 2.55 8.40 -5.56
N LEU A 88 2.73 8.94 -4.36
CA LEU A 88 2.29 10.30 -4.01
C LEU A 88 3.26 10.97 -3.02
N PRO A 89 3.20 12.29 -2.85
CA PRO A 89 3.92 12.99 -1.78
C PRO A 89 3.45 12.53 -0.40
N TYR A 90 4.37 12.47 0.57
CA TYR A 90 4.06 12.07 1.95
C TYR A 90 2.95 12.92 2.58
N GLU A 91 2.92 14.23 2.30
CA GLU A 91 1.87 15.11 2.80
C GLU A 91 0.47 14.72 2.31
N GLU A 92 0.34 14.26 1.06
CA GLU A 92 -0.93 13.78 0.53
C GLU A 92 -1.38 12.49 1.22
N PHE A 93 -0.44 11.61 1.57
CA PHE A 93 -0.72 10.39 2.32
C PHE A 93 -1.26 10.73 3.71
N ILE A 94 -0.54 11.58 4.47
CA ILE A 94 -0.97 12.00 5.81
C ILE A 94 -2.32 12.70 5.79
N ARG A 95 -2.58 13.54 4.78
CA ARG A 95 -3.89 14.19 4.61
C ARG A 95 -5.02 13.24 4.23
N SER A 96 -4.70 12.08 3.64
CA SER A 96 -5.71 11.06 3.30
C SER A 96 -6.16 10.22 4.49
N ILE A 97 -5.36 10.21 5.57
CA ILE A 97 -5.62 9.44 6.77
C ILE A 97 -6.60 10.20 7.68
N PRO A 98 -7.60 9.52 8.28
CA PRO A 98 -8.48 10.13 9.27
C PRO A 98 -7.70 10.70 10.48
N SER A 99 -8.24 11.74 11.12
CA SER A 99 -7.61 12.37 12.30
C SER A 99 -7.40 11.43 13.49
N ALA A 100 -8.16 10.33 13.55
CA ALA A 100 -8.04 9.27 14.53
C ALA A 100 -7.93 7.93 13.79
N THR A 101 -6.77 7.30 13.85
CA THR A 101 -6.49 6.02 13.18
C THR A 101 -5.54 5.16 14.04
N VAL A 102 -5.10 4.01 13.55
CA VAL A 102 -4.03 3.22 14.16
C VAL A 102 -2.84 3.19 13.22
N LEU A 103 -1.73 3.80 13.64
CA LEU A 103 -0.50 3.94 12.87
C LEU A 103 0.61 3.16 13.55
N ASN A 104 1.20 2.23 12.81
CA ASN A 104 2.32 1.44 13.27
C ASN A 104 3.58 1.94 12.59
N VAL A 105 4.56 2.38 13.37
CA VAL A 105 5.89 2.76 12.88
C VAL A 105 6.76 1.52 12.91
N ILE A 106 7.32 1.17 11.75
CA ILE A 106 8.12 -0.03 11.57
C ILE A 106 9.52 0.39 11.14
N GLU A 107 10.54 -0.18 11.77
CA GLU A 107 11.91 -0.13 11.27
C GLU A 107 12.23 -1.47 10.60
N ALA A 108 13.07 -1.47 9.56
CA ALA A 108 13.37 -2.68 8.81
C ALA A 108 14.86 -2.76 8.44
N PRO A 109 15.78 -2.98 9.41
CA PRO A 109 17.20 -3.14 9.12
C PRO A 109 17.46 -4.16 8.00
N PRO A 110 18.44 -3.93 7.10
CA PRO A 110 19.41 -2.83 7.10
C PRO A 110 18.89 -1.53 6.44
N LEU A 111 17.60 -1.41 6.14
CA LEU A 111 17.03 -0.18 5.58
C LEU A 111 17.03 0.90 6.65
N GLU A 112 17.63 2.05 6.33
CA GLU A 112 17.65 3.20 7.24
C GLU A 112 16.36 4.01 7.11
N GLY A 113 15.68 4.20 8.25
CA GLY A 113 14.46 4.99 8.35
C GLY A 113 13.23 4.15 8.69
N HIS A 114 12.06 4.76 8.51
CA HIS A 114 10.80 4.24 9.03
C HIS A 114 9.76 4.00 7.95
N LEU A 115 9.06 2.88 8.06
CA LEU A 115 7.88 2.54 7.30
C LEU A 115 6.64 2.78 8.18
N ILE A 116 5.50 3.08 7.56
CA ILE A 116 4.26 3.29 8.29
C ILE A 116 3.21 2.31 7.81
N VAL A 117 2.52 1.66 8.74
CA VAL A 117 1.34 0.85 8.45
C VAL A 117 0.15 1.45 9.18
N GLU A 118 -0.71 2.11 8.39
CA GLU A 118 -1.99 2.62 8.85
C GLU A 118 -3.04 1.52 8.73
N VAL A 119 -3.82 1.33 9.79
CA VAL A 119 -4.91 0.36 9.83
C VAL A 119 -6.16 1.13 10.17
N ASN A 120 -7.16 1.03 9.29
CA ASN A 120 -8.44 1.64 9.55
C ASN A 120 -8.99 1.19 10.91
N PRO A 121 -9.43 2.12 11.76
CA PRO A 121 -10.02 1.82 13.07
C PRO A 121 -11.05 0.70 13.13
N ASN A 122 -11.93 0.64 12.13
CA ASN A 122 -12.98 -0.36 12.06
C ASN A 122 -12.37 -1.77 12.09
N ILE A 123 -11.30 -1.96 11.33
CA ILE A 123 -10.56 -3.21 11.25
C ILE A 123 -9.72 -3.43 12.52
N ALA A 124 -8.98 -2.42 12.97
CA ALA A 124 -8.15 -2.54 14.18
C ALA A 124 -8.96 -2.97 15.41
N TYR A 125 -10.13 -2.34 15.64
CA TYR A 125 -11.01 -2.71 16.75
C TYR A 125 -11.72 -4.03 16.54
N ALA A 126 -12.12 -4.38 15.32
CA ALA A 126 -12.69 -5.69 15.05
C ALA A 126 -11.68 -6.82 15.36
N MET A 127 -10.39 -6.59 15.08
CA MET A 127 -9.32 -7.52 15.47
C MET A 127 -9.12 -7.56 16.99
N LEU A 128 -9.08 -6.41 17.65
CA LEU A 128 -8.93 -6.30 19.11
C LEU A 128 -10.09 -6.97 19.87
N ASP A 129 -11.33 -6.70 19.49
CA ASP A 129 -12.52 -7.31 20.09
C ASP A 129 -12.46 -8.85 19.97
N ARG A 130 -12.04 -9.36 18.81
CA ARG A 130 -11.79 -10.80 18.61
C ARG A 130 -10.73 -11.37 19.53
N LEU A 131 -9.63 -10.66 19.77
CA LEU A 131 -8.58 -11.09 20.70
C LEU A 131 -9.09 -11.13 22.15
N LEU A 132 -9.98 -10.22 22.52
CA LEU A 132 -10.62 -10.17 23.83
C LEU A 132 -11.76 -11.20 23.99
N GLY A 133 -12.07 -11.99 22.95
CA GLY A 133 -13.10 -13.02 22.94
C GLY A 133 -14.48 -12.55 22.48
N GLY A 134 -14.58 -11.34 21.92
CA GLY A 134 -15.81 -10.72 21.45
C GLY A 134 -16.29 -11.18 20.07
N ALA A 135 -17.30 -10.48 19.56
CA ALA A 135 -18.03 -10.79 18.33
C ALA A 135 -17.31 -10.32 17.04
N GLY A 136 -16.24 -9.52 17.18
CA GLY A 136 -15.58 -8.79 16.09
C GLY A 136 -16.36 -7.56 15.66
N GLU A 137 -17.19 -7.01 16.54
CA GLU A 137 -17.96 -5.80 16.27
C GLU A 137 -17.08 -4.58 16.50
N SER A 138 -17.02 -3.69 15.52
CA SER A 138 -16.28 -2.45 15.67
C SER A 138 -17.07 -1.45 16.51
N MET A 139 -16.47 -1.01 17.59
CA MET A 139 -16.92 0.15 18.33
C MET A 139 -16.01 1.33 17.96
N ASN A 140 -16.55 2.33 17.27
CA ASN A 140 -15.85 3.57 16.89
C ASN A 140 -15.50 4.42 18.13
N LYS A 141 -14.51 3.99 18.92
CA LYS A 141 -13.98 4.74 20.08
C LYS A 141 -12.47 4.91 20.00
N ILE A 142 -11.98 5.43 18.88
CA ILE A 142 -10.54 5.56 18.60
C ILE A 142 -9.85 6.56 19.53
N GLU A 143 -10.60 7.52 20.08
CA GLU A 143 -9.99 8.69 20.74
C GLU A 143 -9.05 8.31 21.88
N HIS A 144 -9.27 7.18 22.58
CA HIS A 144 -8.39 6.71 23.64
C HIS A 144 -8.32 5.18 23.69
N LEU A 145 -7.30 4.58 23.08
CA LEU A 145 -6.89 3.20 23.41
C LEU A 145 -6.40 3.18 24.86
N THR A 146 -6.88 2.22 25.64
CA THR A 146 -6.31 1.93 26.97
C THR A 146 -4.95 1.26 26.82
N GLU A 147 -4.11 1.32 27.87
CA GLU A 147 -2.78 0.68 27.85
C GLU A 147 -2.85 -0.81 27.47
N ILE A 148 -3.84 -1.53 28.02
CA ILE A 148 -4.05 -2.97 27.72
C ILE A 148 -4.40 -3.17 26.24
N GLU A 149 -5.28 -2.32 25.69
CA GLU A 149 -5.67 -2.40 24.29
C GLU A 149 -4.49 -2.06 23.36
N THR A 150 -3.69 -1.07 23.72
CA THR A 150 -2.46 -0.71 23.00
C THR A 150 -1.47 -1.88 22.98
N ASP A 151 -1.22 -2.53 24.12
CA ASP A 151 -0.29 -3.67 24.19
C ASP A 151 -0.80 -4.88 23.38
N LEU A 152 -2.10 -5.16 23.44
CA LEU A 152 -2.72 -6.22 22.63
C LEU A 152 -2.62 -5.92 21.13
N MET A 153 -2.87 -4.66 20.73
CA MET A 153 -2.72 -4.24 19.34
C MET A 153 -1.26 -4.32 18.87
N LYS A 154 -0.30 -3.89 19.68
CA LYS A 154 1.14 -4.02 19.35
C LYS A 154 1.52 -5.47 19.09
N GLY A 155 1.18 -6.39 20.00
CA GLY A 155 1.48 -7.81 19.81
C GLY A 155 0.78 -8.42 18.58
N LEU A 156 -0.43 -7.95 18.25
CA LEU A 156 -1.14 -8.36 17.05
C LEU A 156 -0.42 -7.92 15.77
N PHE A 157 -0.02 -6.65 15.69
CA PHE A 157 0.65 -6.09 14.51
C PHE A 157 2.10 -6.56 14.38
N GLU A 158 2.80 -6.79 15.49
CA GLU A 158 4.12 -7.43 15.51
C GLU A 158 4.08 -8.81 14.84
N GLY A 159 3.06 -9.63 15.13
CA GLY A 159 2.92 -10.92 14.46
C GLY A 159 2.53 -10.81 12.97
N GLY A 160 2.14 -9.63 12.49
CA GLY A 160 1.97 -9.33 11.07
C GLY A 160 3.28 -9.01 10.33
N LEU A 161 4.39 -8.80 11.04
CA LEU A 161 5.71 -8.48 10.45
C LEU A 161 6.45 -9.70 9.87
N PRO A 162 6.40 -10.92 10.45
CA PRO A 162 7.01 -12.10 9.83
C PRO A 162 6.47 -12.41 8.42
N PRO A 163 5.15 -12.34 8.15
CA PRO A 163 4.63 -12.40 6.78
C PRO A 163 5.21 -11.33 5.84
N LEU A 164 5.47 -10.12 6.35
CA LEU A 164 6.10 -9.04 5.58
C LEU A 164 7.55 -9.41 5.23
N LYS A 165 8.34 -9.85 6.22
CA LYS A 165 9.70 -10.35 6.02
C LYS A 165 9.75 -11.46 4.96
N GLU A 166 8.85 -12.44 5.06
CA GLU A 166 8.78 -13.55 4.11
C GLU A 166 8.47 -13.05 2.69
N ALA A 167 7.53 -12.13 2.52
CA ALA A 167 7.22 -11.56 1.21
C ALA A 167 8.42 -10.82 0.59
N TRP A 168 9.15 -10.07 1.42
CA TRP A 168 10.33 -9.29 1.01
C TRP A 168 11.61 -10.12 0.85
N SER A 169 11.65 -11.35 1.36
CA SER A 169 12.79 -12.27 1.24
C SER A 169 13.21 -12.56 -0.21
N SER A 170 12.28 -12.42 -1.15
CA SER A 170 12.52 -12.54 -2.58
C SER A 170 13.39 -11.42 -3.16
N VAL A 171 13.44 -10.26 -2.49
CA VAL A 171 14.24 -9.10 -2.87
C VAL A 171 15.52 -9.05 -2.05
N ASP A 172 15.38 -9.18 -0.73
CA ASP A 172 16.49 -9.18 0.20
C ASP A 172 16.12 -9.96 1.46
N GLN A 173 16.88 -11.02 1.74
CA GLN A 173 16.67 -11.87 2.92
C GLN A 173 17.14 -11.22 4.22
N ALA A 174 17.95 -10.16 4.14
CA ALA A 174 18.49 -9.47 5.32
C ALA A 174 17.47 -8.50 5.95
N ILE A 175 16.37 -8.17 5.25
CA ILE A 175 15.33 -7.29 5.77
C ILE A 175 14.69 -7.94 6.99
N ASP A 176 14.72 -7.25 8.13
CA ASP A 176 14.14 -7.71 9.38
C ASP A 176 13.23 -6.63 9.96
N PRO A 177 11.91 -6.66 9.70
CA PRO A 177 10.99 -5.62 10.17
C PRO A 177 10.63 -5.80 11.65
N HIS A 178 10.66 -4.72 12.42
CA HIS A 178 10.28 -4.66 13.83
C HIS A 178 9.33 -3.47 14.10
N LEU A 179 8.37 -3.66 15.00
CA LEU A 179 7.47 -2.59 15.43
C LEU A 179 8.22 -1.68 16.41
N MET A 180 8.27 -0.39 16.12
CA MET A 180 8.88 0.62 17.00
C MET A 180 7.83 1.24 17.91
N GLU A 181 6.77 1.75 17.31
CA GLU A 181 5.77 2.54 18.01
C GLU A 181 4.38 2.38 17.39
N LEU A 182 3.36 2.55 18.23
CA LEU A 182 1.96 2.60 17.82
C LEU A 182 1.42 3.97 18.20
N GLU A 183 0.95 4.69 17.18
CA GLU A 183 0.39 6.04 17.27
C GLU A 183 -1.08 6.05 16.85
N THR A 184 -1.86 6.97 17.43
CA THR A 184 -3.28 7.10 17.08
C THR A 184 -3.61 8.38 16.31
N ASN A 185 -2.67 9.34 16.29
CA ASN A 185 -2.84 10.61 15.61
C ASN A 185 -1.75 10.80 14.55
N PRO A 186 -2.12 10.91 13.26
CA PRO A 186 -1.16 11.09 12.17
C PRO A 186 -0.37 12.39 12.24
N GLN A 187 -0.83 13.41 12.96
CA GLN A 187 -0.14 14.71 13.05
C GLN A 187 1.19 14.64 13.81
N PHE A 188 1.38 13.64 14.68
CA PHE A 188 2.63 13.43 15.40
C PHE A 188 3.71 12.72 14.55
N LEU A 189 3.32 12.14 13.41
CA LEU A 189 4.23 11.44 12.50
C LEU A 189 4.83 12.41 11.48
N GLN A 190 5.96 13.01 11.84
CA GLN A 190 6.81 13.80 10.92
C GLN A 190 8.14 13.08 10.65
N LEU A 191 8.04 11.83 10.18
CA LEU A 191 9.20 10.96 9.98
C LEU A 191 10.03 11.36 8.75
N VAL A 192 9.38 11.91 7.73
CA VAL A 192 10.02 12.33 6.47
C VAL A 192 9.51 13.70 6.02
N SER A 193 10.22 14.31 5.07
CA SER A 193 9.84 15.61 4.52
C SER A 193 8.45 15.54 3.86
N PRO A 194 7.58 16.57 3.99
CA PRO A 194 6.23 16.57 3.39
C PRO A 194 6.22 16.35 1.87
N ASN A 195 7.25 16.86 1.18
CA ASN A 195 7.42 16.72 -0.28
C ASN A 195 8.13 15.41 -0.68
N GLU A 196 8.50 14.57 0.28
CA GLU A 196 9.15 13.29 0.00
C GLU A 196 8.19 12.38 -0.75
N THR A 197 8.71 11.65 -1.73
CA THR A 197 7.91 10.74 -2.53
C THR A 197 7.78 9.41 -1.81
N VAL A 198 6.55 8.96 -1.61
CA VAL A 198 6.25 7.67 -0.96
C VAL A 198 5.48 6.76 -1.91
N ILE A 199 5.67 5.46 -1.75
CA ILE A 199 4.75 4.46 -2.30
C ILE A 199 3.74 4.11 -1.22
N VAL A 200 2.47 4.20 -1.55
CA VAL A 200 1.36 3.80 -0.69
C VAL A 200 0.71 2.56 -1.28
N ILE A 201 0.62 1.52 -0.46
CA ILE A 201 0.06 0.23 -0.83
C ILE A 201 -1.20 0.04 -0.01
N SER A 202 -2.34 0.12 -0.69
CA SER A 202 -3.65 0.05 -0.07
C SER A 202 -4.12 -1.40 -0.13
N LEU A 203 -4.29 -2.03 1.02
CA LEU A 203 -4.88 -3.36 1.15
C LEU A 203 -6.32 -3.22 1.60
N SER A 204 -7.26 -3.84 0.88
CA SER A 204 -8.63 -4.00 1.35
C SER A 204 -8.69 -5.23 2.25
N ALA A 205 -9.24 -5.06 3.45
CA ALA A 205 -9.38 -6.11 4.45
C ALA A 205 -10.86 -6.28 4.84
N VAL A 206 -11.27 -7.54 4.96
CA VAL A 206 -12.57 -7.97 5.49
C VAL A 206 -12.31 -8.99 6.60
N ILE A 207 -12.88 -8.75 7.77
CA ILE A 207 -12.75 -9.59 8.97
C ILE A 207 -14.13 -9.84 9.54
N GLY A 208 -14.64 -11.06 9.36
CA GLY A 208 -16.01 -11.41 9.70
C GLY A 208 -17.01 -10.50 8.97
N LYS A 209 -17.60 -9.54 9.69
CA LYS A 209 -18.57 -8.57 9.15
C LYS A 209 -17.97 -7.17 8.94
N SER A 210 -16.77 -6.93 9.44
CA SER A 210 -16.12 -5.62 9.42
C SER A 210 -15.22 -5.50 8.18
N SER A 211 -15.23 -4.34 7.54
CA SER A 211 -14.40 -4.06 6.36
C SER A 211 -13.67 -2.72 6.50
N GLY A 212 -12.51 -2.62 5.88
CA GLY A 212 -11.69 -1.41 5.90
C GLY A 212 -10.42 -1.55 5.09
N MET A 213 -9.56 -0.54 5.21
CA MET A 213 -8.29 -0.47 4.49
C MET A 213 -7.12 -0.61 5.47
N ILE A 214 -6.03 -1.19 4.99
CA ILE A 214 -4.71 -1.21 5.63
C ILE A 214 -3.76 -0.58 4.62
N ASN A 215 -3.14 0.54 4.96
CA ASN A 215 -2.28 1.28 4.06
C ASN A 215 -0.83 1.19 4.53
N LEU A 216 0.05 0.68 3.67
CA LEU A 216 1.50 0.67 3.91
C LEU A 216 2.13 1.83 3.17
N CYS A 217 2.83 2.71 3.88
CA CYS A 217 3.59 3.82 3.32
C CYS A 217 5.08 3.50 3.39
N LEU A 218 5.71 3.46 2.22
CA LEU A 218 7.11 3.16 2.00
C LEU A 218 7.79 4.39 1.40
N PRO A 219 8.54 5.17 2.20
CA PRO A 219 9.27 6.32 1.68
C PRO A 219 10.37 5.92 0.70
N HIS A 220 10.55 6.70 -0.36
CA HIS A 220 11.58 6.43 -1.36
C HIS A 220 12.98 6.39 -0.75
N VAL A 221 13.30 7.32 0.17
CA VAL A 221 14.58 7.33 0.89
C VAL A 221 14.90 6.02 1.61
N VAL A 222 13.89 5.32 2.15
CA VAL A 222 14.09 4.03 2.83
C VAL A 222 14.30 2.89 1.82
N LEU A 223 13.61 2.95 0.68
CA LEU A 223 13.72 1.93 -0.37
C LEU A 223 14.93 2.11 -1.29
N GLU A 224 15.55 3.29 -1.34
CA GLU A 224 16.68 3.62 -2.22
C GLU A 224 17.75 2.51 -2.34
N PRO A 225 18.27 1.90 -1.25
CA PRO A 225 19.30 0.86 -1.35
C PRO A 225 18.83 -0.43 -2.03
N ILE A 226 17.52 -0.71 -2.02
CA ILE A 226 16.93 -1.95 -2.55
C ILE A 226 16.17 -1.76 -3.87
N ILE A 227 15.96 -0.52 -4.32
CA ILE A 227 15.35 -0.18 -5.61
C ILE A 227 16.00 -0.93 -6.80
N PRO A 228 17.33 -1.10 -6.89
CA PRO A 228 17.95 -1.85 -7.97
C PRO A 228 17.54 -3.34 -7.99
N LYS A 229 17.36 -3.94 -6.81
CA LYS A 229 16.96 -5.35 -6.64
C LYS A 229 15.50 -5.60 -7.00
N LEU A 230 14.65 -4.58 -6.91
CA LEU A 230 13.24 -4.62 -7.33
C LEU A 230 13.05 -4.71 -8.85
N SER A 231 14.13 -4.59 -9.65
CA SER A 231 14.03 -4.66 -11.11
C SER A 231 14.23 -6.09 -11.61
N MET A 232 13.30 -6.60 -12.42
CA MET A 232 13.33 -7.96 -13.02
C MET A 232 14.66 -8.34 -13.73
N HIS A 233 15.45 -7.35 -14.15
CA HIS A 233 16.78 -7.59 -14.75
C HIS A 233 17.79 -8.19 -13.78
N TYR A 234 17.66 -7.93 -12.47
CA TYR A 234 18.57 -8.49 -11.46
C TYR A 234 18.40 -10.01 -11.33
N TRP A 235 17.14 -10.47 -11.28
CA TRP A 235 16.77 -11.89 -11.20
C TRP A 235 17.22 -12.70 -12.43
N MET A 236 17.19 -12.07 -13.62
CA MET A 236 17.65 -12.72 -14.86
C MET A 236 19.19 -12.80 -14.94
N ASN A 237 19.91 -11.84 -14.37
CA ASN A 237 21.37 -11.83 -14.40
C ASN A 237 22.00 -12.80 -13.37
N GLU A 238 21.41 -12.97 -12.18
CA GLU A 238 21.90 -13.97 -11.21
C GLU A 238 21.80 -15.39 -11.77
N LYS A 239 20.65 -15.76 -12.35
CA LYS A 239 20.50 -17.06 -13.01
C LYS A 239 21.48 -17.27 -14.16
N LYS A 240 21.76 -16.23 -14.96
CA LYS A 240 22.72 -16.32 -16.06
C LYS A 240 24.15 -16.53 -15.53
N SER A 241 24.53 -15.86 -14.44
CA SER A 241 25.85 -16.03 -13.81
C SER A 241 26.09 -17.44 -13.30
N GLU A 242 25.09 -18.07 -12.67
CA GLU A 242 25.19 -19.45 -12.18
C GLU A 242 25.29 -20.47 -13.32
N THR A 243 24.49 -20.32 -14.39
CA THR A 243 24.54 -21.26 -15.52
C THR A 243 25.89 -21.20 -16.26
N THR A 244 26.50 -20.00 -16.36
CA THR A 244 27.77 -19.82 -17.08
C THR A 244 28.96 -20.45 -16.34
N ALA A 245 28.94 -20.48 -14.99
CA ALA A 245 30.03 -21.06 -14.20
C ALA A 245 30.09 -22.60 -14.30
N GLU A 246 28.93 -23.26 -14.33
CA GLU A 246 28.84 -24.72 -14.49
C GLU A 246 29.20 -25.16 -15.91
N GLU A 247 28.72 -24.43 -16.93
CA GLU A 247 29.05 -24.72 -18.35
C GLU A 247 30.55 -24.53 -18.65
N PHE A 248 31.19 -23.52 -18.06
CA PHE A 248 32.64 -23.29 -18.23
C PHE A 248 33.49 -24.39 -17.61
N HIS A 249 33.05 -24.98 -16.49
CA HIS A 249 33.72 -26.12 -15.86
C HIS A 249 33.55 -27.43 -16.64
N ALA A 250 32.43 -27.62 -17.32
CA ALA A 250 32.19 -28.77 -18.20
C ALA A 250 33.05 -28.72 -19.47
N LEU A 251 33.22 -27.52 -20.06
CA LEU A 251 34.06 -27.32 -21.27
C LEU A 251 35.57 -27.45 -21.02
N LYS A 252 36.05 -27.28 -19.78
CA LYS A 252 37.46 -27.45 -19.40
C LYS A 252 37.88 -28.90 -19.15
N ARG A 253 36.94 -29.85 -19.16
CA ARG A 253 37.18 -31.29 -18.97
C ARG A 253 37.10 -32.10 -20.27
N MET A 254 36.91 -31.45 -21.41
CA MET A 254 37.07 -32.01 -22.77
C MET A 254 38.42 -31.58 -23.34
#